data_AF-A0A0N4YGJ2-F1
#
_entry.id   AF-A0A0N4YGJ2-F1
#
_cell.length_a   1.000
_cell.length_b   1.000
_cell.length_c   1.000
_cell.angle_alpha   90.00
_cell.angle_beta   90.00
_cell.angle_gamma   90.00
#
_symmetry.space_group_name_H-M   'P 1'
#
loop_
_entity.id
_entity.type
_entity.pdbx_description
1 polymer ?
#
loop_
_entity_poly.entity_id
_entity_poly.type
_entity_poly.pdbx_seq_one_letter_code
_entity_poly.pdbx_strand_id
1 'polypeptide(L)' 'MLPDFDYSVVECMHELIFNRTFLNQIDHPVDKQYYSNMVNVKYHKNRLKPDPNYKLECVSKLIEWAQYPYP' A
#
# COMPACT_ATOMS: atom_id res chain seq x y z
N MET A 1 12.07 2.26 28.09
CA MET A 1 10.98 1.28 27.93
C MET A 1 9.75 2.05 27.49
N LEU A 2 8.98 1.51 26.55
CA LEU A 2 7.69 2.09 26.17
C LEU A 2 6.69 1.89 27.32
N PRO A 3 5.75 2.82 27.53
CA PRO A 3 4.62 2.64 28.46
C PRO A 3 3.78 1.40 28.14
N ASP A 4 3.17 0.79 29.17
CA ASP A 4 2.27 -0.37 29.02
C ASP A 4 1.12 -0.12 28.02
N PHE A 5 0.64 1.12 27.96
CA PHE A 5 -0.36 1.54 26.98
C PHE A 5 0.14 1.33 25.54
N ASP A 6 1.37 1.74 25.23
CA ASP A 6 1.93 1.60 23.88
C ASP A 6 2.13 0.13 23.51
N TYR A 7 2.46 -0.73 24.48
CA TYR A 7 2.51 -2.18 24.26
C TYR A 7 1.15 -2.77 23.93
N SER A 8 0.08 -2.35 24.63
CA SER A 8 -1.28 -2.83 24.33
C SER A 8 -1.76 -2.41 22.93
N VAL A 9 -1.36 -1.23 22.45
CA VAL A 9 -1.64 -0.79 21.08
C VAL A 9 -0.88 -1.66 20.08
N VAL A 10 0.40 -1.96 20.35
CA VAL A 10 1.20 -2.84 19.49
C VAL A 10 0.61 -4.24 19.42
N GLU A 11 0.22 -4.85 20.55
CA GLU A 11 -0.40 -6.17 20.59
C GLU A 11 -1.71 -6.22 19.81
N CYS A 12 -2.60 -5.25 20.05
CA CYS A 12 -3.89 -5.16 19.36
C CYS A 12 -3.71 -5.02 17.83
N MET A 13 -2.80 -4.14 17.41
CA MET A 13 -2.51 -3.97 15.99
C MET A 13 -1.86 -5.21 15.37
N HIS A 14 -1.02 -5.92 16.13
CA HIS A 14 -0.37 -7.14 15.67
C HIS A 14 -1.38 -8.27 15.45
N GLU A 15 -2.30 -8.49 16.40
CA GLU A 15 -3.37 -9.49 16.28
C GLU A 15 -4.31 -9.19 15.11
N LEU A 16 -4.67 -7.91 14.93
CA LEU A 16 -5.54 -7.48 13.84
C LEU A 16 -4.88 -7.74 12.47
N ILE A 17 -3.60 -7.44 12.32
CA ILE A 17 -2.85 -7.71 11.08
C ILE A 17 -2.67 -9.22 10.88
N PHE A 18 -2.36 -9.97 11.94
CA PHE A 18 -2.21 -11.42 11.89
C PHE A 18 -3.50 -12.10 11.44
N ASN A 19 -4.65 -11.76 12.01
CA ASN A 19 -5.94 -12.33 11.61
C ASN A 19 -6.29 -12.03 10.16
N ARG A 20 -6.01 -10.80 9.69
CA ARG A 20 -6.25 -10.40 8.29
C ARG A 20 -5.34 -11.11 7.28
N THR A 21 -4.14 -11.55 7.70
CA THR A 21 -3.13 -12.08 6.78
C THR A 21 -2.95 -13.60 6.86
N PHE A 22 -2.98 -14.18 8.06
CA PHE A 22 -2.64 -15.58 8.30
C PHE A 22 -3.80 -16.54 7.99
N LEU A 23 -5.06 -16.10 8.19
CA LEU A 23 -6.24 -16.94 7.97
C LEU A 23 -6.69 -17.01 6.49
N ASN A 24 -5.87 -16.53 5.54
CA ASN A 24 -6.26 -16.35 4.13
C ASN A 24 -7.60 -15.60 3.97
N GLN A 25 -7.93 -14.72 4.91
CA GLN A 25 -9.09 -13.82 4.85
C GLN A 25 -8.79 -12.67 3.89
N ILE A 26 -8.45 -13.00 2.64
CA ILE A 26 -8.24 -12.05 1.56
C ILE A 26 -9.63 -11.60 1.12
N ASP A 27 -10.11 -10.53 1.74
CA ASP A 27 -11.32 -9.81 1.28
C ASP A 27 -11.09 -9.32 -0.16
N HIS A 28 -9.90 -8.75 -0.44
CA HIS A 28 -9.49 -8.30 -1.76
C HIS A 28 -7.99 -8.55 -2.00
N PRO A 29 -7.58 -9.11 -3.16
CA PRO A 29 -6.17 -9.23 -3.48
C PRO A 29 -5.54 -7.84 -3.65
N VAL A 30 -4.31 -7.68 -3.16
CA VAL A 30 -3.55 -6.44 -3.36
C VAL A 30 -3.33 -6.20 -4.85
N ASP A 31 -3.86 -5.09 -5.37
CA ASP A 31 -3.69 -4.68 -6.77
C ASP A 31 -2.27 -4.17 -7.01
N LYS A 32 -1.36 -5.13 -7.27
CA LYS A 32 0.04 -4.85 -7.56
C LYS A 32 0.20 -3.90 -8.75
N GLN A 33 -0.71 -3.94 -9.72
CA GLN A 33 -0.62 -3.08 -10.89
C GLN A 33 -0.94 -1.63 -10.53
N TYR A 34 -1.97 -1.38 -9.72
CA TYR A 34 -2.29 -0.05 -9.21
C TYR A 34 -1.15 0.52 -8.37
N TYR A 35 -0.71 -0.22 -7.35
CA TYR A 35 0.32 0.25 -6.42
C TYR A 35 1.69 0.46 -7.08
N SER A 36 2.08 -0.42 -8.01
CA SER A 36 3.35 -0.25 -8.75
C SER A 36 3.33 0.94 -9.72
N ASN A 37 2.14 1.40 -10.12
CA ASN A 37 1.98 2.50 -11.07
C ASN A 37 1.80 3.88 -10.41
N MET A 38 1.80 3.95 -9.08
CA MET A 38 1.68 5.24 -8.38
C MET A 38 2.84 6.18 -8.71
N VAL A 39 2.53 7.47 -8.78
CA VAL A 39 3.49 8.53 -9.20
C VAL A 39 4.72 8.57 -8.29
N ASN A 40 4.52 8.46 -6.97
CA ASN A 40 5.60 8.40 -5.99
C ASN A 40 6.49 7.16 -6.18
N VAL A 41 5.91 6.00 -6.47
CA VAL A 41 6.66 4.75 -6.72
C VAL A 41 7.51 4.89 -7.99
N LYS A 42 6.92 5.40 -9.08
CA LYS A 42 7.65 5.67 -10.34
C LYS A 42 8.78 6.67 -10.14
N TYR A 43 8.52 7.75 -9.41
CA TYR A 43 9.53 8.76 -9.08
C TYR A 43 10.70 8.16 -8.30
N HIS A 44 10.44 7.42 -7.22
CA HIS A 44 11.50 6.81 -6.40
C HIS A 44 12.27 5.73 -7.15
N LYS A 45 11.59 4.96 -8.00
CA LYS A 45 12.24 3.96 -8.86
C LYS A 45 13.22 4.62 -9.84
N ASN A 46 12.79 5.70 -10.50
CA ASN A 46 13.67 6.45 -11.41
C ASN A 46 14.81 7.17 -10.66
N ARG A 47 14.55 7.69 -9.45
CA ARG A 47 15.59 8.31 -8.61
C ARG A 47 16.72 7.32 -8.28
N LEU A 48 16.39 6.05 -8.05
CA LEU A 48 17.36 5.00 -7.75
C LEU A 48 18.02 4.42 -9.01
N LYS A 49 17.30 4.40 -10.14
CA LYS A 49 17.77 3.92 -11.45
C LYS A 49 17.33 4.89 -12.53
N PRO A 50 18.13 5.92 -12.83
CA PRO A 50 17.75 6.99 -13.74
C PRO A 50 17.58 6.49 -15.17
N ASP A 51 16.40 6.72 -15.75
CA ASP A 51 16.13 6.59 -17.17
C ASP A 51 16.05 8.00 -17.79
N PRO A 52 16.86 8.32 -18.82
CA PRO A 52 16.86 9.62 -19.47
C PRO A 52 15.54 9.97 -20.18
N ASN A 53 14.70 8.97 -20.49
CA ASN A 53 13.39 9.19 -21.11
C ASN A 53 12.24 9.30 -20.10
N TYR A 54 12.54 9.19 -18.80
CA TYR A 54 11.51 9.26 -17.76
C TYR A 54 10.94 10.68 -17.63
N LYS A 55 9.64 10.81 -17.84
CA LYS A 55 8.88 12.03 -17.56
C LYS A 55 7.95 11.79 -16.37
N LEU A 56 8.05 12.65 -15.36
CA LEU A 56 7.16 12.60 -14.21
C LEU A 56 5.82 13.25 -14.58
N GLU A 57 4.78 12.42 -14.74
CA GLU A 57 3.41 12.90 -14.89
C GLU A 57 2.69 12.82 -13.54
N CYS A 58 2.38 13.99 -12.96
CA CYS A 58 1.74 14.10 -11.65
C CYS A 58 0.22 13.93 -11.68
N VAL A 59 -0.32 13.38 -12.76
CA VAL A 59 -1.76 13.14 -12.89
C VAL A 59 -2.11 11.91 -12.08
N SER A 60 -2.79 12.09 -10.94
CA SER A 60 -3.29 10.96 -10.18
C SER A 60 -4.40 10.28 -10.97
N LYS A 61 -4.15 9.07 -11.49
CA LYS A 61 -5.22 8.15 -11.86
C LYS A 61 -5.84 7.61 -10.57
N LEU A 62 -6.57 8.48 -9.87
CA LEU A 62 -7.48 8.04 -8.82
C LEU A 62 -8.58 7.27 -9.53
N ILE A 63 -8.47 5.95 -9.54
CA ILE A 63 -9.69 5.15 -9.62
C ILE A 63 -10.45 5.56 -8.36
N GLU A 64 -11.61 6.20 -8.53
CA GLU A 64 -12.45 6.49 -7.37
C GLU A 64 -12.72 5.15 -6.67
N TRP A 65 -12.64 5.10 -5.35
CA TRP A 65 -12.94 3.87 -4.60
C TRP A 65 -14.32 3.29 -4.99
N ALA A 66 -15.25 4.14 -5.43
CA ALA A 66 -16.56 3.77 -5.96
C ALA A 66 -16.54 2.99 -7.29
N GLN A 67 -15.44 3.03 -8.05
CA GLN A 67 -15.26 2.37 -9.34
C GLN A 67 -14.51 1.04 -9.24
N TYR A 68 -14.06 0.65 -8.05
CA TYR A 68 -13.47 -0.68 -7.87
C TYR A 68 -14.55 -1.73 -8.09
N PRO A 69 -14.36 -2.71 -9.01
CA PRO A 69 -15.31 -3.79 -9.16
C PRO A 69 -15.30 -4.61 -7.87
N TYR A 70 -16.35 -4.48 -7.08
CA TYR A 70 -16.66 -5.41 -6.00
C TYR A 70 -16.98 -6.78 -6.63
N PRO A 71 -16.46 -7.90 -6.08
CA PRO A 71 -17.04 -9.21 -6.35
C PRO A 71 -18.46 -9.32 -5.78
#